data_AF-A0A565BZQ7-F1
#
_entry.id   AF-A0A565BZQ7-F1
#
_cell.length_a   1.000
_cell.length_b   1.000
_cell.length_c   1.000
_cell.angle_alpha   90.00
_cell.angle_beta   90.00
_cell.angle_gamma   90.00
#
_symmetry.space_group_name_H-M   'P 1'
#
loop_
_entity.id
_entity.type
_entity.pdbx_description
1 polymer ?
#
loop_
_entity_poly.entity_id
_entity_poly.type
_entity_poly.pdbx_seq_one_letter_code
_entity_poly.pdbx_strand_id
1 'polypeptide(L)' 'MSRATYIVGALAGYAVIAYVCDKAWWATTEERFQAWPRTAGPPVAMNPISRQNFIVKTRPE' A
#
# COMPACT_ATOMS: atom_id res chain seq x y z
N MET A 1 11.13 -35.35 -6.72
CA MET A 1 11.19 -33.94 -6.28
C MET A 1 12.29 -33.82 -5.23
N SER A 2 13.30 -32.97 -5.45
CA SER A 2 14.50 -32.92 -4.60
C SER A 2 14.21 -32.20 -3.27
N ARG A 3 14.93 -32.55 -2.19
CA ARG A 3 14.93 -31.81 -0.92
C ARG A 3 15.18 -30.30 -1.14
N ALA A 4 16.00 -29.96 -2.13
CA ALA A 4 16.27 -28.58 -2.50
C ALA A 4 14.99 -27.86 -2.98
N THR A 5 14.15 -28.51 -3.77
CA THR A 5 12.90 -27.93 -4.27
C THR A 5 11.92 -27.60 -3.14
N TYR A 6 11.84 -28.46 -2.12
CA TYR A 6 11.00 -28.21 -0.94
C TYR A 6 11.52 -27.06 -0.08
N ILE A 7 12.84 -26.96 0.09
CA ILE A 7 13.46 -25.85 0.85
C ILE A 7 13.21 -24.52 0.13
N VAL A 8 13.41 -24.47 -1.18
CA VAL A 8 13.15 -23.26 -1.98
C VAL A 8 11.67 -22.86 -1.88
N GLY A 9 10.75 -23.82 -1.99
CA GLY A 9 9.31 -23.55 -1.83
C GLY A 9 8.94 -23.02 -0.44
N ALA A 10 9.51 -23.60 0.61
CA ALA A 10 9.28 -23.16 1.99
C ALA A 10 9.79 -21.74 2.25
N LEU A 11 10.97 -21.41 1.72
CA LEU A 11 11.56 -20.06 1.85
C LEU A 11 10.74 -19.00 1.10
N ALA A 12 10.27 -19.31 -0.12
CA ALA A 12 9.42 -18.42 -0.88
C ALA A 12 8.06 -18.18 -0.16
N GLY A 13 7.46 -19.25 0.38
CA GLY A 13 6.23 -19.13 1.18
C GLY A 13 6.43 -18.28 2.43
N TYR A 14 7.53 -18.47 3.16
CA TYR A 14 7.86 -17.67 4.34
C TYR A 14 8.02 -16.19 4.02
N ALA A 15 8.72 -15.84 2.93
CA ALA A 15 8.92 -14.45 2.53
C ALA A 15 7.61 -13.73 2.19
N VAL A 16 6.66 -14.41 1.53
CA VAL A 16 5.34 -13.85 1.22
C VAL A 16 4.54 -13.61 2.50
N ILE A 17 4.56 -14.54 3.46
CA ILE A 17 3.89 -14.38 4.75
C ILE A 17 4.50 -13.22 5.52
N ALA A 18 5.83 -13.11 5.56
CA ALA A 18 6.52 -12.02 6.22
C ALA A 18 6.14 -10.65 5.62
N TYR A 19 6.06 -10.54 4.29
CA TYR A 19 5.66 -9.32 3.61
C TYR A 19 4.20 -8.93 3.88
N VAL A 20 3.27 -9.90 3.85
CA VAL A 20 1.85 -9.63 4.12
C VAL A 20 1.60 -9.30 5.59
N CYS A 21 2.36 -9.90 6.51
CA CYS A 21 2.25 -9.62 7.94
C CYS A 21 3.00 -8.36 8.38
N ASP A 22 3.75 -7.70 7.48
CA ASP A 22 4.44 -6.45 7.80
C ASP A 22 3.44 -5.32 8.03
N LYS A 23 3.15 -5.05 9.31
CA LYS A 23 2.24 -3.99 9.74
C LYS A 23 2.78 -2.59 9.41
N ALA A 24 4.10 -2.42 9.34
CA ALA A 24 4.70 -1.13 8.99
C ALA A 24 4.45 -0.82 7.51
N TRP A 25 4.51 -1.82 6.65
CA TRP A 25 4.11 -1.70 5.25
C TRP A 25 2.63 -1.30 5.11
N TRP A 26 1.73 -1.94 5.86
CA TRP A 26 0.30 -1.58 5.82
C TRP A 26 0.02 -0.15 6.33
N ALA A 27 0.69 0.29 7.40
CA ALA A 27 0.53 1.65 7.93
C ALA A 27 1.02 2.72 6.95
N THR A 28 2.22 2.53 6.40
CA THR A 28 2.80 3.46 5.42
C THR A 28 2.00 3.49 4.11
N THR A 29 1.46 2.35 3.68
CA THR A 29 0.58 2.28 2.50
C THR A 29 -0.72 3.06 2.76
N GLU A 30 -1.33 2.91 3.94
CA GLU A 30 -2.56 3.62 4.30
C GLU A 30 -2.36 5.15 4.27
N GLU A 31 -1.27 5.65 4.85
CA GLU A 31 -0.91 7.07 4.78
C GLU A 31 -0.74 7.57 3.34
N ARG A 32 -0.08 6.77 2.49
CA ARG A 32 0.12 7.11 1.06
C ARG A 32 -1.19 7.13 0.28
N PHE A 33 -2.19 6.33 0.65
CA PHE A 33 -3.52 6.41 0.04
C PHE A 33 -4.25 7.71 0.38
N GLN A 34 -3.94 8.35 1.51
CA GLN A 34 -4.52 9.65 1.87
C GLN A 34 -3.92 10.78 1.03
N ALA A 35 -2.64 10.71 0.67
CA ALA A 35 -1.93 11.73 -0.08
C ALA A 35 -1.02 11.12 -1.16
N TRP A 36 -1.64 10.58 -2.22
CA TRP A 36 -0.91 9.88 -3.28
C TRP A 36 -0.03 10.86 -4.08
N PRO A 37 1.28 10.63 -4.18
CA PRO A 37 2.19 11.52 -4.89
C PRO A 37 1.89 11.50 -6.40
N ARG A 38 1.95 12.68 -7.03
CA ARG A 38 1.80 12.84 -8.48
C ARG A 38 3.04 13.54 -9.04
N THR A 39 3.43 13.18 -10.26
CA THR A 39 4.61 13.75 -10.94
C THR A 39 4.45 15.24 -11.25
N ALA A 40 3.22 15.72 -11.42
CA ALA A 40 2.89 17.15 -11.53
C ALA A 40 1.62 17.47 -10.74
N GLY A 41 1.75 18.36 -9.75
CA GLY A 41 0.64 18.90 -8.95
C GLY A 41 0.57 18.39 -7.50
N PRO A 42 -0.35 18.95 -6.68
CA PRO A 42 -0.53 18.54 -5.29
C PRO A 42 -0.93 17.06 -5.16
N PRO A 43 -0.55 16.38 -4.07
CA PRO A 43 -0.97 15.01 -3.79
C PRO A 43 -2.50 14.87 -3.79
N VAL A 44 -2.99 13.71 -4.21
CA VAL A 44 -4.43 13.44 -4.30
C VAL A 44 -4.80 12.23 -3.47
N ALA A 45 -5.94 12.31 -2.79
CA ALA A 45 -6.51 11.18 -2.07
C ALA A 45 -6.96 10.08 -3.04
N MET A 46 -6.57 8.84 -2.76
CA MET A 46 -6.99 7.67 -3.55
C MET A 46 -8.36 7.17 -3.08
N ASN A 47 -9.18 6.71 -4.03
CA ASN A 47 -10.51 6.14 -3.78
C ASN A 47 -11.44 7.02 -2.93
N PRO A 48 -11.67 8.29 -3.32
CA PRO A 48 -12.35 9.28 -2.48
C PRO A 48 -13.80 8.92 -2.15
N ILE A 49 -14.49 8.13 -2.98
CA ILE A 49 -15.88 7.70 -2.72
C ILE A 49 -15.91 6.57 -1.70
N SER A 50 -15.16 5.50 -1.93
CA SER A 50 -15.16 4.32 -1.05
C SER A 50 -14.51 4.59 0.31
N ARG A 51 -13.50 5.47 0.34
CA ARG A 51 -12.78 5.85 1.57
C ARG A 51 -13.30 7.14 2.20
N GLN A 52 -14.23 7.83 1.54
CA GLN A 52 -14.78 9.11 1.98
C GLN A 52 -13.70 10.14 2.35
N ASN A 53 -12.53 10.06 1.70
CA ASN A 53 -11.40 10.95 1.95
C ASN A 53 -11.31 12.01 0.84
N PHE A 54 -12.20 13.00 0.89
CA PHE A 54 -12.28 14.06 -0.10
C PHE A 54 -11.49 15.30 0.35
N ILE A 55 -10.71 15.88 -0.57
CA ILE A 55 -10.01 17.14 -0.34
C ILE A 55 -11.00 18.28 -0.59
N VAL A 56 -11.52 18.89 0.47
CA VAL A 56 -12.40 20.06 0.36
C VAL A 56 -11.59 21.26 -0.12
N LYS A 57 -11.97 21.83 -1.26
CA LYS A 57 -11.42 23.09 -1.74
C LYS A 57 -12.27 24.24 -1.21
N THR A 58 -11.64 25.23 -0.59
CA THR A 58 -12.31 26.48 -0.23
C THR A 58 -12.63 27.25 -1.52
N ARG A 59 -13.89 27.67 -1.68
CA ARG A 59 -14.26 28.62 -2.75
C ARG A 59 -13.73 30.00 -2.37
N PRO A 60 -13.00 30.72 -3.24
CA PRO A 60 -12.72 32.13 -3.03
C PRO A 60 -14.00 32.94 -3.23
N GLU A 61 -14.29 33.84 -2.28
CA GLU A 61 -15.39 34.82 -2.36
C GLU A 61 -15.17 35.90 -3.42
#